data_AF-A0A1I3UJ27-F1
#
_entry.id   AF-A0A1I3UJ27-F1
#
_cell.length_a   1.000
_cell.length_b   1.000
_cell.length_c   1.000
_cell.angle_alpha   90.00
_cell.angle_beta   90.00
_cell.angle_gamma   90.00
#
_symmetry.space_group_name_H-M   'P 1'
#
loop_
_entity.id
_entity.type
_entity.pdbx_description
1 polymer ?
#
loop_
_entity_poly.entity_id
_entity_poly.type
_entity_poly.pdbx_seq_one_letter_code
_entity_poly.pdbx_strand_id
1 'polypeptide(L)'
;MISTADPFVDEQIRRLEDRLRQEQDVPPQVLHGWVEDARERFADARVTSFVPILVERAVRAQLKSGSVAGARATAKRLLAGELPRRWRHTRGVAGRAEEVARLLPRDEGQVLVASAWLHDVGYAAEVTVTGFHQLDGARYLARHGVPRRVCALVAHHAGAAGVAELNGLAGELGEFEDERTLVRDALWYCDMTTSPDGARVSFDERMAELRARRGDSDPVVRALALNGDERAAAVRRVEDFLRRNG
;
A
#
# COMPACT_ATOMS: atom_id res chain seq x y z
N MET A 1 -0.98 -9.65 39.86
CA MET A 1 -1.06 -8.17 39.97
C MET A 1 -2.07 -7.72 38.93
N ILE A 2 -3.19 -7.17 39.38
CA ILE A 2 -4.27 -6.68 38.52
C ILE A 2 -3.81 -5.33 37.98
N SER A 3 -3.53 -5.23 36.67
CA SER A 3 -3.31 -3.95 36.01
C SER A 3 -4.66 -3.22 35.99
N THR A 4 -4.88 -2.33 36.95
CA THR A 4 -6.08 -1.49 36.97
C THR A 4 -5.86 -0.38 35.95
N ALA A 5 -6.58 -0.45 34.83
CA ALA A 5 -6.69 0.65 33.88
C ALA A 5 -7.03 1.95 34.62
N ASP A 6 -6.29 3.01 34.33
CA ASP A 6 -6.48 4.33 34.93
C ASP A 6 -7.70 5.00 34.28
N PRO A 7 -8.84 5.15 34.98
CA PRO A 7 -10.09 5.64 34.39
C PRO A 7 -9.96 7.04 33.77
N PHE A 8 -9.03 7.84 34.28
CA PHE A 8 -8.75 9.17 33.77
C PHE A 8 -8.06 9.12 32.41
N VAL A 9 -7.08 8.22 32.25
CA VAL A 9 -6.40 7.98 30.97
C VAL A 9 -7.37 7.43 29.93
N ASP A 10 -8.25 6.51 30.32
CA ASP A 10 -9.27 5.94 29.45
C ASP A 10 -10.28 6.98 28.95
N GLU A 11 -10.66 7.94 29.79
CA GLU A 11 -11.49 9.06 29.36
C GLU A 11 -10.74 10.01 28.42
N GLN A 12 -9.45 10.30 28.69
CA GLN A 12 -8.64 11.13 27.81
C GLN A 12 -8.44 10.49 26.43
N ILE A 13 -8.22 9.18 26.36
CA ILE A 13 -8.08 8.45 25.09
C ILE A 13 -9.41 8.43 24.31
N ARG A 14 -10.56 8.21 24.97
CA ARG A 14 -11.88 8.30 24.31
C ARG A 14 -12.15 9.70 23.74
N ARG A 15 -11.88 10.75 24.51
CA ARG A 15 -12.01 12.14 24.04
C ARG A 15 -11.07 12.44 22.88
N LEU A 16 -9.86 11.91 22.90
CA LEU A 16 -8.90 12.00 21.81
C LEU A 16 -9.46 11.34 20.54
N GLU A 17 -9.97 10.12 20.64
CA GLU A 17 -10.54 9.38 19.51
C GLU A 17 -11.74 10.13 18.90
N ASP A 18 -12.67 10.59 19.73
CA ASP A 18 -13.83 11.36 19.27
C ASP A 18 -13.43 12.67 18.58
N ARG A 19 -12.42 13.37 19.12
CA ARG A 19 -11.86 14.57 18.48
C ARG A 19 -11.23 14.25 17.14
N LEU A 20 -10.39 13.20 17.06
CA LEU A 20 -9.77 12.79 15.80
C LEU A 20 -10.81 12.34 14.77
N ARG A 21 -11.90 11.71 15.20
CA ARG A 21 -13.02 11.32 14.34
C ARG A 21 -13.73 12.54 13.72
N GLN A 22 -13.77 13.67 14.43
CA GLN A 22 -14.33 14.94 13.92
C GLN A 22 -13.33 15.71 13.03
N GLU A 23 -12.04 15.64 13.35
CA GLU A 23 -10.99 16.38 12.65
C GLU A 23 -10.49 15.68 11.37
N GLN A 24 -10.55 14.36 11.32
CA GLN A 24 -9.89 13.54 10.30
C GLN A 24 -10.92 12.76 9.49
N ASP A 25 -10.70 12.72 8.19
CA ASP A 25 -11.50 11.93 7.26
C ASP A 25 -11.02 10.48 7.24
N VAL A 26 -11.24 9.76 8.34
CA VAL A 26 -10.88 8.33 8.48
C VAL A 26 -12.09 7.55 8.94
N PRO A 27 -12.39 6.38 8.35
CA PRO A 27 -13.48 5.52 8.81
C PRO A 27 -13.37 5.25 10.33
N PRO A 28 -14.46 5.37 11.12
CA PRO A 28 -14.40 5.24 12.56
C PRO A 28 -13.75 3.94 13.06
N GLN A 29 -13.97 2.83 12.36
CA GLN A 29 -13.41 1.52 12.70
C GLN A 29 -11.90 1.48 12.53
N VAL A 30 -11.36 2.15 11.50
CA VAL A 30 -9.92 2.23 11.23
C VAL A 30 -9.24 3.11 12.27
N LEU A 31 -9.83 4.27 12.56
CA LEU A 31 -9.32 5.16 13.60
C LEU A 31 -9.30 4.46 14.97
N HIS A 32 -10.39 3.78 15.33
CA HIS A 32 -10.49 3.01 16.58
C HIS A 32 -9.39 1.94 16.68
N GLY A 33 -9.18 1.17 15.61
CA GLY A 33 -8.08 0.20 15.55
C GLY A 33 -6.71 0.82 15.82
N TRP A 34 -6.41 1.99 15.22
CA TRP A 34 -5.15 2.69 15.48
C TRP A 34 -5.02 3.20 16.91
N VAL A 35 -6.12 3.63 17.52
CA VAL A 35 -6.12 4.07 18.93
C VAL A 35 -5.82 2.88 19.85
N GLU A 36 -6.47 1.74 19.64
CA GLU A 36 -6.26 0.54 20.45
C GLU A 36 -4.85 -0.04 20.25
N ASP A 37 -4.35 -0.16 19.01
CA ASP A 37 -2.97 -0.59 18.74
C ASP A 37 -1.94 0.33 19.42
N ALA A 38 -2.17 1.64 19.36
CA ALA A 38 -1.31 2.62 20.01
C ALA A 38 -1.40 2.54 21.54
N ARG A 39 -2.59 2.27 22.10
CA ARG A 39 -2.81 2.09 23.54
C ARG A 39 -2.12 0.84 24.05
N GLU A 40 -2.24 -0.28 23.34
CA GLU A 40 -1.61 -1.56 23.67
C GLU A 40 -0.08 -1.43 23.72
N ARG A 41 0.51 -0.68 22.78
CA ARG A 41 1.96 -0.38 22.78
C ARG A 41 2.46 0.28 24.07
N PHE A 42 1.60 0.99 24.79
CA PHE A 42 1.94 1.69 26.03
C PHE A 42 1.25 1.08 27.26
N ALA A 43 0.71 -0.14 27.17
CA ALA A 43 0.00 -0.81 28.26
C ALA A 43 0.87 -0.99 29.53
N ASP A 44 2.18 -1.20 29.35
CA ASP A 44 3.14 -1.40 30.45
C ASP A 44 3.85 -0.10 30.89
N ALA A 45 3.37 1.08 30.47
CA ALA A 45 3.99 2.36 30.81
C ALA A 45 3.90 2.65 32.32
N ARG A 46 5.05 2.81 32.98
CA ARG A 46 5.12 3.14 34.42
C ARG A 46 4.61 4.54 34.77
N VAL A 47 4.57 5.46 33.79
CA VAL A 47 4.08 6.83 33.94
C VAL A 47 2.91 7.01 32.97
N THR A 48 1.69 6.91 33.49
CA THR A 48 0.45 6.88 32.68
C THR A 48 0.01 8.25 32.19
N SER A 49 0.43 9.33 32.85
CA SER A 49 0.03 10.72 32.52
C SER A 49 0.44 11.20 31.12
N PHE A 50 1.45 10.58 30.50
CA PHE A 50 1.87 10.89 29.13
C PHE A 50 1.24 9.98 28.08
N VAL A 51 0.59 8.88 28.48
CA VAL A 51 0.06 7.86 27.56
C VAL A 51 -0.91 8.47 26.54
N PRO A 52 -1.88 9.33 26.89
CA PRO A 52 -2.77 9.93 25.90
C PRO A 52 -2.05 10.74 24.82
N ILE A 53 -1.00 11.48 25.19
CA ILE A 53 -0.19 12.26 24.24
C ILE A 53 0.62 11.33 23.32
N LEU A 54 1.16 10.24 23.86
CA LEU A 54 1.90 9.25 23.08
C LEU A 54 0.98 8.49 22.11
N VAL A 55 -0.23 8.13 22.55
CA VAL A 55 -1.29 7.56 21.70
C VAL A 55 -1.65 8.54 20.59
N GLU A 56 -1.94 9.81 20.91
CA GLU A 56 -2.24 10.83 19.90
C GLU A 56 -1.11 10.98 18.88
N ARG A 57 0.15 11.03 19.34
CA ARG A 57 1.30 11.12 18.43
C ARG A 57 1.43 9.90 17.52
N ALA A 58 1.19 8.71 18.05
CA ALA A 58 1.22 7.48 17.26
C ALA A 58 0.10 7.47 16.21
N VAL A 59 -1.13 7.83 16.59
CA VAL A 59 -2.28 7.89 15.67
C VAL A 59 -2.09 8.99 14.62
N ARG A 60 -1.57 10.16 14.99
CA ARG A 60 -1.22 11.23 14.04
C ARG A 60 -0.08 10.84 13.09
N ALA A 61 0.85 10.01 13.54
CA ALA A 61 1.87 9.44 12.66
C ALA A 61 1.26 8.46 11.65
N GLN A 62 0.32 7.61 12.08
CA GLN A 62 -0.44 6.69 11.23
C GLN A 62 -1.30 7.42 10.20
N LEU A 63 -2.00 8.47 10.63
CA LEU A 63 -2.75 9.37 9.75
C LEU A 63 -1.86 9.96 8.67
N LYS A 64 -0.64 10.37 9.04
CA LYS A 64 0.31 10.95 8.10
C LYS A 64 0.89 9.91 7.14
N SER A 65 1.30 8.74 7.62
CA SER A 65 1.91 7.67 6.81
C SER A 65 0.91 7.01 5.85
N GLY A 66 -0.35 6.86 6.25
CA GLY A 66 -1.44 6.31 5.42
C GLY A 66 -2.04 7.30 4.42
N SER A 67 -1.83 8.61 4.60
CA SER A 67 -2.33 9.63 3.67
C SER A 67 -1.63 9.57 2.31
N VAL A 68 -2.34 9.98 1.26
CA VAL A 68 -1.75 10.15 -0.09
C VAL A 68 -0.53 11.06 -0.09
N ALA A 69 -0.55 12.13 0.71
CA ALA A 69 0.57 13.06 0.82
C ALA A 69 1.80 12.40 1.47
N GLY A 70 1.61 11.61 2.54
CA GLY A 70 2.68 10.86 3.19
C GLY A 70 3.24 9.74 2.32
N ALA A 71 2.36 9.02 1.62
CA ALA A 71 2.74 8.01 0.64
C ALA A 71 3.64 8.60 -0.46
N ARG A 72 3.23 9.73 -1.05
CA ARG A 72 4.03 10.47 -2.04
C ARG A 72 5.38 10.94 -1.50
N ALA A 73 5.41 11.47 -0.26
CA ALA A 73 6.64 11.95 0.36
C ALA A 73 7.63 10.79 0.59
N THR A 74 7.13 9.65 1.07
CA THR A 74 7.90 8.41 1.27
C THR A 74 8.47 7.90 -0.04
N ALA A 75 7.62 7.78 -1.07
CA ALA A 75 8.04 7.34 -2.40
C ALA A 75 9.09 8.28 -3.01
N LYS A 76 8.90 9.60 -2.91
CA LYS A 76 9.88 10.59 -3.40
C LYS A 76 11.22 10.44 -2.69
N ARG A 77 11.22 10.29 -1.35
CA ARG A 77 12.44 10.13 -0.55
C ARG A 77 13.23 8.90 -0.98
N LEU A 78 12.55 7.79 -1.19
CA LEU A 78 13.17 6.49 -1.49
C LEU A 78 13.57 6.35 -2.97
N LEU A 79 12.83 6.95 -3.91
CA LEU A 79 12.99 6.66 -5.34
C LEU A 79 13.60 7.81 -6.15
N ALA A 80 13.36 9.07 -5.80
CA ALA A 80 13.64 10.18 -6.72
C ALA A 80 15.12 10.42 -6.98
N GLY A 81 15.99 10.14 -6.00
CA GLY A 81 17.44 10.29 -6.12
C GLY A 81 18.09 9.10 -6.81
N GLU A 82 17.95 7.91 -6.24
CA GLU A 82 18.67 6.70 -6.68
C GLU A 82 18.02 6.01 -7.88
N LEU A 83 16.71 6.14 -8.06
CA LEU A 83 15.93 5.39 -9.05
C LEU A 83 15.04 6.33 -9.89
N PRO A 84 15.61 7.31 -10.62
CA PRO A 84 14.84 8.37 -11.28
C PRO A 84 13.86 7.86 -12.35
N ARG A 85 14.19 6.78 -13.05
CA ARG A 85 13.25 6.14 -14.00
C ARG A 85 12.06 5.52 -13.28
N ARG A 86 12.32 4.81 -12.17
CA ARG A 86 11.27 4.23 -11.33
C ARG A 86 10.39 5.30 -10.71
N TRP A 87 10.98 6.39 -10.25
CA TRP A 87 10.22 7.54 -9.77
C TRP A 87 9.26 8.10 -10.84
N ARG A 88 9.68 8.19 -12.10
CA ARG A 88 8.80 8.59 -13.21
C ARG A 88 7.67 7.59 -13.42
N HIS A 89 7.97 6.31 -13.40
CA HIS A 89 6.96 5.24 -13.45
C HIS A 89 5.95 5.36 -12.29
N THR A 90 6.40 5.40 -11.04
CA THR A 90 5.56 5.55 -9.85
C THR A 90 4.64 6.77 -9.94
N ARG A 91 5.15 7.91 -10.43
CA ARG A 91 4.30 9.09 -10.68
C ARG A 91 3.21 8.85 -11.73
N GLY A 92 3.52 8.13 -12.80
CA GLY A 92 2.55 7.76 -13.83
C GLY A 92 1.45 6.84 -13.26
N VAL A 93 1.85 5.83 -12.49
CA VAL A 93 0.93 4.89 -11.82
C VAL A 93 0.02 5.64 -10.85
N ALA A 94 0.58 6.54 -10.03
CA ALA A 94 -0.20 7.37 -9.11
C ALA A 94 -1.17 8.30 -9.84
N GLY A 95 -0.76 8.94 -10.95
CA GLY A 95 -1.66 9.77 -11.76
C GLY A 95 -2.81 8.96 -12.38
N ARG A 96 -2.57 7.71 -12.77
CA ARG A 96 -3.61 6.79 -13.23
C ARG A 96 -4.56 6.41 -12.10
N ALA A 97 -4.03 6.12 -10.92
CA ALA A 97 -4.80 5.81 -9.73
C ALA A 97 -5.70 6.98 -9.31
N GLU A 98 -5.21 8.22 -9.42
CA GLU A 98 -5.99 9.44 -9.13
C GLU A 98 -7.20 9.60 -10.06
N GLU A 99 -7.17 9.08 -11.28
CA GLU A 99 -8.34 9.09 -12.17
C GLU A 99 -9.35 8.02 -11.80
N VAL A 100 -8.89 6.78 -11.58
CA VAL A 100 -9.76 5.68 -11.15
C VAL A 100 -10.42 5.99 -9.82
N ALA A 101 -9.68 6.62 -8.90
CA ALA A 101 -10.17 7.02 -7.58
C ALA A 101 -11.36 7.99 -7.61
N ARG A 102 -11.56 8.76 -8.69
CA ARG A 102 -12.71 9.68 -8.82
C ARG A 102 -14.04 8.96 -8.94
N LEU A 103 -14.01 7.69 -9.35
CA LEU A 103 -15.20 6.86 -9.54
C LEU A 103 -15.40 5.87 -8.38
N LEU A 104 -14.47 5.83 -7.43
CA LEU A 104 -14.54 4.95 -6.25
C LEU A 104 -15.12 5.71 -5.04
N PRO A 105 -15.64 5.00 -4.03
CA PRO A 105 -15.81 5.56 -2.69
C PRO A 105 -14.53 6.27 -2.23
N ARG A 106 -14.67 7.39 -1.53
CA ARG A 106 -13.56 8.29 -1.22
C ARG A 106 -12.42 7.61 -0.46
N ASP A 107 -12.77 6.76 0.50
CA ASP A 107 -11.86 5.95 1.30
C ASP A 107 -11.10 4.92 0.46
N GLU A 108 -11.82 4.18 -0.40
CA GLU A 108 -11.23 3.24 -1.36
C GLU A 108 -10.27 3.94 -2.36
N GLY A 109 -10.67 5.12 -2.84
CA GLY A 109 -9.84 5.96 -3.72
C GLY A 109 -8.55 6.43 -3.03
N GLN A 110 -8.61 6.83 -1.76
CA GLN A 110 -7.41 7.21 -0.98
C GLN A 110 -6.46 6.02 -0.81
N VAL A 111 -6.99 4.84 -0.47
CA VAL A 111 -6.21 3.59 -0.35
C VAL A 111 -5.53 3.24 -1.67
N LEU A 112 -6.24 3.33 -2.80
CA LEU A 112 -5.69 3.08 -4.13
C LEU A 112 -4.52 4.02 -4.44
N VAL A 113 -4.71 5.34 -4.27
CA VAL A 113 -3.68 6.33 -4.61
C VAL A 113 -2.46 6.22 -3.68
N ALA A 114 -2.67 5.99 -2.39
CA ALA A 114 -1.57 5.75 -1.46
C ALA A 114 -0.76 4.50 -1.85
N SER A 115 -1.44 3.40 -2.18
CA SER A 115 -0.80 2.16 -2.65
C SER A 115 -0.04 2.37 -3.96
N ALA A 116 -0.60 3.14 -4.89
CA ALA A 116 0.03 3.47 -6.16
C ALA A 116 1.34 4.26 -5.99
N TRP A 117 1.41 5.20 -5.03
CA TRP A 117 2.66 5.88 -4.69
C TRP A 117 3.69 4.91 -4.08
N LEU A 118 3.25 3.92 -3.32
CA LEU A 118 4.12 3.08 -2.51
C LEU A 118 4.52 1.75 -3.16
N HIS A 119 3.86 1.31 -4.24
CA HIS A 119 4.02 -0.05 -4.77
C HIS A 119 5.48 -0.44 -5.07
N ASP A 120 6.28 0.49 -5.54
CA ASP A 120 7.63 0.23 -6.05
C ASP A 120 8.76 0.64 -5.09
N VAL A 121 8.43 1.03 -3.85
CA VAL A 121 9.45 1.46 -2.86
C VAL A 121 10.39 0.34 -2.46
N GLY A 122 9.99 -0.92 -2.63
CA GLY A 122 10.80 -2.10 -2.36
C GLY A 122 12.10 -2.20 -3.15
N TYR A 123 12.21 -1.45 -4.25
CA TYR A 123 13.43 -1.40 -5.06
C TYR A 123 14.52 -0.49 -4.49
N ALA A 124 14.21 0.40 -3.55
CA ALA A 124 15.20 1.27 -2.96
C ALA A 124 16.21 0.47 -2.13
N ALA A 125 17.50 0.84 -2.19
CA ALA A 125 18.56 0.09 -1.53
C ALA A 125 18.37 0.00 0.00
N GLU A 126 17.80 1.04 0.61
CA GLU A 126 17.43 1.07 2.04
C GLU A 126 16.32 0.06 2.40
N VAL A 127 15.51 -0.35 1.42
CA VAL A 127 14.31 -1.16 1.62
C VAL A 127 14.55 -2.63 1.27
N THR A 128 15.39 -2.90 0.27
CA THR A 128 15.65 -4.25 -0.22
C THR A 128 16.29 -5.14 0.85
N VAL A 129 15.70 -6.32 1.05
CA VAL A 129 16.17 -7.36 1.99
C VAL A 129 16.26 -8.70 1.29
N THR A 130 15.18 -9.14 0.63
CA THR A 130 15.12 -10.42 -0.08
C THR A 130 15.43 -10.28 -1.57
N GLY A 131 15.32 -9.05 -2.11
CA GLY A 131 15.37 -8.80 -3.56
C GLY A 131 14.01 -8.94 -4.24
N PHE A 132 12.97 -9.36 -3.52
CA PHE A 132 11.59 -9.40 -3.99
C PHE A 132 10.86 -8.12 -3.56
N HIS A 133 10.86 -7.13 -4.45
CA HIS A 133 10.49 -5.75 -4.11
C HIS A 133 9.08 -5.61 -3.53
N GLN A 134 8.14 -6.45 -3.94
CA GLN A 134 6.78 -6.40 -3.40
C GLN A 134 6.76 -6.72 -1.90
N LEU A 135 7.42 -7.82 -1.52
CA LEU A 135 7.50 -8.26 -0.12
C LEU A 135 8.37 -7.31 0.71
N ASP A 136 9.53 -6.91 0.19
CA ASP A 136 10.44 -6.00 0.87
C ASP A 136 9.77 -4.64 1.13
N GLY A 137 9.07 -4.10 0.13
CA GLY A 137 8.29 -2.87 0.24
C GLY A 137 7.17 -3.00 1.27
N ALA A 138 6.36 -4.06 1.20
CA ALA A 138 5.26 -4.27 2.15
C ALA A 138 5.74 -4.37 3.60
N ARG A 139 6.80 -5.16 3.87
CA ARG A 139 7.41 -5.30 5.21
C ARG A 139 8.03 -4.00 5.71
N TYR A 140 8.67 -3.24 4.83
CA TYR A 140 9.19 -1.92 5.19
C TYR A 140 8.06 -0.98 5.60
N LEU A 141 6.99 -0.89 4.81
CA LEU A 141 5.86 0.00 5.09
C LEU A 141 5.13 -0.40 6.38
N ALA A 142 4.94 -1.69 6.62
CA ALA A 142 4.35 -2.19 7.87
C ALA A 142 5.16 -1.76 9.10
N ARG A 143 6.51 -1.91 9.04
CA ARG A 143 7.41 -1.45 10.13
C ARG A 143 7.37 0.06 10.36
N HIS A 144 7.00 0.83 9.34
CA HIS A 144 6.87 2.30 9.40
C HIS A 144 5.44 2.77 9.70
N GLY A 145 4.56 1.85 10.10
CA GLY A 145 3.18 2.18 10.47
C GLY A 145 2.38 2.69 9.28
N VAL A 146 2.49 2.05 8.12
CA VAL A 146 1.52 2.24 7.04
C VAL A 146 0.37 1.24 7.28
N PRO A 147 -0.90 1.61 7.03
CA PRO A 147 -2.03 0.71 7.24
C PRO A 147 -1.85 -0.66 6.57
N ARG A 148 -2.19 -1.73 7.29
CA ARG A 148 -1.94 -3.13 6.84
C ARG A 148 -2.53 -3.42 5.45
N ARG A 149 -3.71 -2.88 5.16
CA ARG A 149 -4.37 -3.01 3.85
C ARG A 149 -3.52 -2.44 2.70
N VAL A 150 -2.94 -1.24 2.87
CA VAL A 150 -2.02 -0.64 1.88
C VAL A 150 -0.77 -1.50 1.72
N CYS A 151 -0.20 -1.99 2.82
CA CYS A 151 0.95 -2.89 2.76
C CYS A 151 0.62 -4.18 1.99
N ALA A 152 -0.57 -4.72 2.17
CA ALA A 152 -1.02 -5.93 1.48
C ALA A 152 -1.25 -5.70 -0.03
N LEU A 153 -1.83 -4.56 -0.40
CA LEU A 153 -1.93 -4.13 -1.81
C LEU A 153 -0.55 -3.98 -2.45
N VAL A 154 0.43 -3.41 -1.73
CA VAL A 154 1.83 -3.34 -2.18
C VAL A 154 2.45 -4.73 -2.31
N ALA A 155 2.20 -5.64 -1.36
CA ALA A 155 2.73 -7.01 -1.41
C ALA A 155 2.24 -7.80 -2.63
N HIS A 156 0.98 -7.58 -3.03
CA HIS A 156 0.33 -8.36 -4.08
C HIS A 156 0.30 -7.68 -5.44
N HIS A 157 0.85 -6.48 -5.60
CA HIS A 157 0.74 -5.74 -6.87
C HIS A 157 1.33 -6.51 -8.06
N ALA A 158 0.75 -6.28 -9.24
CA ALA A 158 1.21 -6.82 -10.52
C ALA A 158 1.36 -8.35 -10.57
N GLY A 159 0.53 -9.09 -9.81
CA GLY A 159 0.58 -10.55 -9.81
C GLY A 159 1.82 -11.11 -9.12
N ALA A 160 2.26 -10.48 -8.04
CA ALA A 160 3.42 -10.88 -7.24
C ALA A 160 3.41 -12.37 -6.86
N ALA A 161 2.23 -12.96 -6.61
CA ALA A 161 2.08 -14.37 -6.25
C ALA A 161 2.78 -15.35 -7.21
N GLY A 162 2.68 -15.13 -8.53
CA GLY A 162 3.33 -16.01 -9.52
C GLY A 162 4.86 -15.88 -9.49
N VAL A 163 5.39 -14.69 -9.18
CA VAL A 163 6.84 -14.49 -9.01
C VAL A 163 7.29 -15.10 -7.68
N ALA A 164 6.51 -14.94 -6.61
CA ALA A 164 6.81 -15.51 -5.30
C ALA A 164 6.88 -17.03 -5.36
N GLU A 165 5.95 -17.69 -6.07
CA GLU A 165 5.97 -19.14 -6.27
C GLU A 165 7.26 -19.60 -6.96
N LEU A 166 7.67 -18.94 -8.05
CA LEU A 166 8.89 -19.27 -8.78
C LEU A 166 10.18 -19.06 -7.97
N ASN A 167 10.13 -18.21 -6.94
CA ASN A 167 11.28 -17.90 -6.08
C ASN A 167 11.20 -18.57 -4.70
N GLY A 168 10.21 -19.44 -4.46
CA GLY A 168 10.03 -20.11 -3.16
C GLY A 168 9.58 -19.19 -2.02
N LEU A 169 9.07 -17.99 -2.34
CA LEU A 169 8.63 -16.96 -1.39
C LEU A 169 7.12 -16.94 -1.17
N ALA A 170 6.36 -17.91 -1.70
CA ALA A 170 4.90 -17.94 -1.58
C ALA A 170 4.43 -17.97 -0.11
N GLY A 171 5.10 -18.73 0.75
CA GLY A 171 4.80 -18.77 2.18
C GLY A 171 5.05 -17.43 2.89
N GLU A 172 6.12 -16.72 2.51
CA GLU A 172 6.43 -15.40 3.05
C GLU A 172 5.46 -14.33 2.56
N LEU A 173 5.06 -14.39 1.29
CA LEU A 173 4.05 -13.50 0.73
C LEU A 173 2.70 -13.66 1.44
N GLY A 174 2.40 -14.87 1.96
CA GLY A 174 1.23 -15.17 2.77
C GLY A 174 1.13 -14.39 4.09
N GLU A 175 2.16 -13.64 4.48
CA GLU A 175 2.10 -12.63 5.55
C GLU A 175 1.04 -11.54 5.25
N PHE A 176 0.75 -11.29 3.98
CA PHE A 176 -0.21 -10.27 3.55
C PHE A 176 -1.39 -10.91 2.81
N GLU A 177 -2.60 -10.45 3.07
CA GLU A 177 -3.82 -10.93 2.40
C GLU A 177 -3.95 -10.34 0.98
N ASP A 178 -4.22 -11.18 -0.03
CA ASP A 178 -4.67 -10.70 -1.34
C ASP A 178 -6.19 -10.48 -1.27
N GLU A 179 -6.62 -9.23 -1.12
CA GLU A 179 -8.04 -8.89 -0.89
C GLU A 179 -8.95 -9.15 -2.10
N ARG A 180 -8.37 -9.36 -3.31
CA ARG A 180 -9.10 -9.65 -4.57
C ARG A 180 -10.30 -8.72 -4.85
N THR A 181 -10.20 -7.46 -4.42
CA THR A 181 -11.21 -6.42 -4.64
C THR A 181 -10.96 -5.64 -5.94
N LEU A 182 -11.90 -4.74 -6.27
CA LEU A 182 -11.70 -3.77 -7.34
C LEU A 182 -10.52 -2.82 -7.09
N VAL A 183 -10.20 -2.46 -5.84
CA VAL A 183 -9.04 -1.60 -5.53
C VAL A 183 -7.73 -2.31 -5.81
N ARG A 184 -7.65 -3.60 -5.46
CA ARG A 184 -6.52 -4.45 -5.82
C ARG A 184 -6.34 -4.52 -7.33
N ASP A 185 -7.41 -4.79 -8.07
CA ASP A 185 -7.36 -4.83 -9.54
C ASP A 185 -7.04 -3.47 -10.15
N ALA A 186 -7.53 -2.37 -9.56
CA ALA A 186 -7.22 -1.01 -9.99
C ALA A 186 -5.73 -0.68 -9.83
N LEU A 187 -5.09 -1.11 -8.73
CA LEU A 187 -3.64 -0.94 -8.55
C LEU A 187 -2.86 -1.68 -9.64
N TRP A 188 -3.27 -2.93 -9.92
CA TRP A 188 -2.70 -3.75 -10.97
C TRP A 188 -2.88 -3.11 -12.36
N TYR A 189 -4.08 -2.63 -12.66
CA TYR A 189 -4.39 -1.89 -13.87
C TYR A 189 -3.51 -0.65 -14.03
N CYS A 190 -3.33 0.14 -12.96
CA CYS A 190 -2.54 1.37 -13.00
C CYS A 190 -1.06 1.08 -13.30
N ASP A 191 -0.47 0.07 -12.68
CA ASP A 191 0.91 -0.35 -12.96
C ASP A 191 1.05 -0.92 -14.38
N MET A 192 0.20 -1.88 -14.73
CA MET A 192 0.30 -2.61 -16.00
C MET A 192 -0.22 -1.82 -17.22
N THR A 193 -0.71 -0.59 -17.04
CA THR A 193 -1.02 0.35 -18.13
C THR A 193 -0.16 1.63 -18.07
N THR A 194 0.95 1.56 -17.34
CA THR A 194 1.94 2.64 -17.23
C THR A 194 3.33 2.14 -17.63
N SER A 195 3.96 2.82 -18.58
CA SER A 195 5.31 2.49 -19.05
C SER A 195 6.38 2.72 -17.96
N PRO A 196 7.61 2.18 -18.12
CA PRO A 196 8.69 2.46 -17.17
C PRO A 196 9.08 3.95 -17.08
N ASP A 197 8.61 4.76 -18.03
CA ASP A 197 8.90 6.18 -18.11
C ASP A 197 7.72 7.04 -17.63
N GLY A 198 6.63 6.40 -17.17
CA GLY A 198 5.44 7.05 -16.61
C GLY A 198 4.34 7.39 -17.63
N ALA A 199 4.48 6.95 -18.89
CA ALA A 199 3.51 7.21 -19.94
C ALA A 199 2.38 6.17 -19.93
N ARG A 200 1.18 6.56 -20.38
CA ARG A 200 0.08 5.61 -20.58
C ARG A 200 0.38 4.69 -21.76
N VAL A 201 0.11 3.41 -21.56
CA VAL A 201 0.21 2.36 -22.57
C VAL A 201 -0.94 1.37 -22.36
N SER A 202 -1.28 0.62 -23.39
CA SER A 202 -2.17 -0.52 -23.24
C SER A 202 -1.49 -1.66 -22.44
N PHE A 203 -2.30 -2.57 -21.91
CA PHE A 203 -1.79 -3.76 -21.25
C PHE A 203 -0.91 -4.60 -22.18
N ASP A 204 -1.34 -4.80 -23.43
CA ASP A 204 -0.60 -5.60 -24.41
C ASP A 204 0.75 -4.97 -24.75
N GLU A 205 0.80 -3.65 -24.96
CA GLU A 205 2.05 -2.90 -25.15
C GLU A 205 2.96 -3.04 -23.93
N ARG A 206 2.41 -2.94 -22.71
CA ARG A 206 3.19 -3.11 -21.47
C ARG A 206 3.77 -4.51 -21.34
N MET A 207 2.99 -5.55 -21.63
CA MET A 207 3.44 -6.94 -21.54
C MET A 207 4.47 -7.26 -22.63
N ALA A 208 4.32 -6.71 -23.84
CA ALA A 208 5.31 -6.84 -24.91
C ALA A 208 6.64 -6.15 -24.52
N GLU A 209 6.60 -4.93 -24.00
CA GLU A 209 7.78 -4.22 -23.48
C GLU A 209 8.50 -4.99 -22.38
N LEU A 210 7.73 -5.55 -21.44
CA LEU A 210 8.28 -6.28 -20.30
C LEU A 210 9.06 -7.52 -20.74
N ARG A 211 8.50 -8.30 -21.69
CA ARG A 211 9.18 -9.47 -22.29
C ARG A 211 10.46 -9.05 -23.02
N ALA A 212 10.37 -8.02 -23.86
CA ALA A 212 11.52 -7.54 -24.64
C ALA A 212 12.67 -7.03 -23.75
N ARG A 213 12.36 -6.34 -22.64
CA ARG A 213 13.38 -5.74 -21.76
C ARG A 213 14.06 -6.74 -20.81
N ARG A 214 13.33 -7.76 -20.32
CA ARG A 214 13.82 -8.66 -19.27
C ARG A 214 14.30 -10.02 -19.78
N GLY A 215 13.85 -10.45 -20.97
CA GLY A 215 14.18 -11.75 -21.54
C GLY A 215 13.42 -12.91 -20.88
N ASP A 216 13.38 -14.06 -21.55
CA ASP A 216 12.47 -15.16 -21.21
C ASP A 216 12.82 -15.90 -19.91
N SER A 217 14.06 -15.80 -19.45
CA SER A 217 14.52 -16.43 -18.20
C SER A 217 14.20 -15.62 -16.94
N ASP A 218 13.84 -14.33 -17.07
CA ASP A 218 13.52 -13.48 -15.92
C ASP A 218 12.26 -14.02 -15.19
N PRO A 219 12.29 -14.18 -13.85
CA PRO A 219 11.16 -14.70 -13.08
C PRO A 219 9.85 -13.92 -13.31
N VAL A 220 9.92 -12.61 -13.55
CA VAL A 220 8.75 -11.78 -13.85
C VAL A 220 8.13 -12.18 -15.18
N VAL A 221 8.94 -12.48 -16.19
CA VAL A 221 8.48 -12.93 -17.52
C VAL A 221 7.90 -14.34 -17.42
N ARG A 222 8.59 -15.25 -16.71
CA ARG A 222 8.10 -16.62 -16.47
C ARG A 222 6.77 -16.64 -15.71
N ALA A 223 6.59 -15.74 -14.73
CA ALA A 223 5.34 -15.61 -13.99
C ALA A 223 4.15 -15.23 -14.87
N LEU A 224 4.37 -14.58 -16.03
CA LEU A 224 3.29 -14.32 -16.99
C LEU A 224 2.67 -15.61 -17.53
N ALA A 225 3.43 -16.70 -17.62
CA ALA A 225 2.88 -18.00 -18.01
C ALA A 225 2.02 -18.64 -16.90
N LEU A 226 2.28 -18.28 -15.62
CA LEU A 226 1.54 -18.78 -14.47
C LEU A 226 0.26 -17.98 -14.20
N ASN A 227 0.34 -16.65 -14.27
CA ASN A 227 -0.77 -15.77 -13.88
C ASN A 227 -1.07 -14.62 -14.86
N GLY A 228 -0.64 -14.73 -16.12
CA GLY A 228 -0.95 -13.75 -17.16
C GLY A 228 -2.44 -13.58 -17.39
N ASP A 229 -3.21 -14.67 -17.38
CA ASP A 229 -4.67 -14.64 -17.56
C ASP A 229 -5.38 -13.88 -16.44
N GLU A 230 -4.96 -14.07 -15.19
CA GLU A 230 -5.51 -13.33 -14.05
C GLU A 230 -5.12 -11.85 -14.10
N ARG A 231 -3.89 -11.52 -14.50
CA ARG A 231 -3.49 -10.11 -14.72
C ARG A 231 -4.37 -9.45 -15.79
N ALA A 232 -4.60 -10.13 -16.90
CA ALA A 232 -5.45 -9.64 -17.97
C ALA A 232 -6.92 -9.54 -17.52
N ALA A 233 -7.39 -10.48 -16.71
CA ALA A 233 -8.74 -10.44 -16.15
C ALA A 233 -8.93 -9.25 -15.19
N ALA A 234 -7.95 -8.97 -14.31
CA ALA A 234 -7.95 -7.81 -13.43
C ALA A 234 -8.03 -6.50 -14.22
N VAL A 235 -7.22 -6.36 -15.28
CA VAL A 235 -7.26 -5.19 -16.19
C VAL A 235 -8.65 -5.05 -16.81
N ARG A 236 -9.22 -6.13 -17.37
CA ARG A 236 -10.54 -6.09 -18.00
C ARG A 236 -11.64 -5.68 -17.02
N ARG A 237 -11.62 -6.18 -15.77
CA ARG A 237 -12.59 -5.80 -14.73
C ARG A 237 -12.56 -4.30 -14.44
N VAL A 238 -11.38 -3.69 -14.41
CA VAL A 238 -11.24 -2.24 -14.22
C VAL A 238 -11.69 -1.47 -15.47
N GLU A 239 -11.34 -1.92 -16.66
CA GLU A 239 -11.82 -1.28 -17.90
C GLU A 239 -13.34 -1.31 -18.03
N ASP A 240 -13.97 -2.43 -17.70
CA ASP A 240 -15.43 -2.56 -17.63
C ASP A 240 -16.04 -1.61 -16.59
N PHE A 241 -15.42 -1.50 -15.41
CA PHE A 241 -15.84 -0.56 -14.39
C PHE A 241 -15.76 0.89 -14.88
N LEU A 242 -14.64 1.28 -15.51
CA LEU A 242 -14.47 2.64 -16.04
C LEU A 242 -15.48 2.94 -17.15
N ARG A 243 -15.75 2.00 -18.07
CA ARG A 243 -16.76 2.17 -19.12
C ARG A 243 -18.17 2.37 -18.60
N ARG A 244 -18.50 1.80 -17.43
CA ARG A 244 -19.85 1.85 -16.84
C ARG A 244 -20.08 3.08 -15.96
N ASN A 245 -19.02 3.72 -15.47
CA ASN A 245 -19.10 4.76 -14.45
C ASN A 245 -18.44 6.10 -14.84
N GLY A 246 -17.72 6.16 -15.98
CA GLY A 246 -17.14 7.38 -16.53
C GLY A 246 -17.99 7.98 -17.64
#